data_AF-A0AAX4KTL3-F1
#
_entry.id   AF-A0AAX4KTL3-F1
#
_cell.length_a   1.000
_cell.length_b   1.000
_cell.length_c   1.000
_cell.angle_alpha   90.00
_cell.angle_beta   90.00
_cell.angle_gamma   90.00
#
_symmetry.space_group_name_H-M   'P 1'
#
loop_
_entity.id
_entity.type
_entity.pdbx_description
1 polymer ?
#
loop_
_entity_poly.entity_id
_entity_poly.type
_entity_poly.pdbx_seq_one_letter_code
_entity_poly.pdbx_strand_id
1 'polypeptide(L)'
;MLFNIPIIISILSLGSVALAAPAPSELSQRGDGSAEIVLGLPAGSRMVDGDDTSVGVMGGTGKDFILQWPKETLDKIGNNEHTEKAVWWDVFESPEKSVMKWHIKCRARISSNFANSYRFDLLTTAPWKNSKGDVSSDAAAFGCFLGESECYSDCENFPRIKYVSLQISNISNTGLAPRPPREA
;
A
#
# COMPACT_ATOMS: atom_id res chain seq x y z
N MET A 1 63.99 11.15 -40.35
CA MET A 1 62.80 12.00 -40.55
C MET A 1 61.62 11.08 -40.86
N LEU A 2 60.44 11.43 -40.33
CA LEU A 2 59.10 10.88 -40.58
C LEU A 2 58.78 9.46 -40.11
N PHE A 3 58.06 9.38 -38.98
CA PHE A 3 56.90 8.51 -38.86
C PHE A 3 55.72 9.35 -38.36
N ASN A 4 54.82 9.68 -39.30
CA ASN A 4 53.49 10.24 -39.05
C ASN A 4 52.55 9.07 -38.79
N ILE A 5 52.03 8.93 -37.58
CA ILE A 5 50.85 8.09 -37.31
C ILE A 5 49.84 8.96 -36.57
N PRO A 6 48.68 9.30 -37.16
CA PRO A 6 47.62 9.97 -36.43
C PRO A 6 46.96 8.98 -35.46
N ILE A 7 47.08 9.25 -34.17
CA ILE A 7 46.33 8.56 -33.11
C ILE A 7 44.87 8.97 -33.25
N ILE A 8 44.04 8.06 -33.76
CA ILE A 8 42.58 8.20 -33.76
C ILE A 8 42.12 7.90 -32.32
N ILE A 9 41.76 8.94 -31.58
CA ILE A 9 41.07 8.82 -30.29
C ILE A 9 39.62 8.43 -30.62
N SER A 10 39.36 7.13 -30.70
CA SER A 10 38.00 6.59 -30.72
C SER A 10 37.36 6.81 -29.35
N ILE A 11 36.56 7.86 -29.23
CA ILE A 11 35.66 8.06 -28.10
C ILE A 11 34.53 7.04 -28.28
N LEU A 12 34.72 5.82 -27.76
CA LEU A 12 33.61 4.91 -27.51
C LEU A 12 32.74 5.56 -26.44
N SER A 13 31.63 6.13 -26.89
CA SER A 13 30.50 6.62 -26.11
C SER A 13 30.03 5.53 -25.14
N LEU A 14 30.61 5.53 -23.94
CA LEU A 14 30.14 4.79 -22.79
C LEU A 14 28.86 5.43 -22.27
N GLY A 15 27.84 4.60 -22.09
CA GLY A 15 26.90 4.76 -20.99
C GLY A 15 25.77 5.74 -21.24
N SER A 16 24.76 5.29 -21.97
CA SER A 16 23.39 5.66 -21.64
C SER A 16 22.50 4.45 -21.84
N VAL A 17 22.73 3.43 -21.00
CA VAL A 17 21.64 2.50 -20.65
C VAL A 17 20.78 3.30 -19.68
N ALA A 18 19.92 4.16 -20.22
CA ALA A 18 18.77 4.63 -19.49
C ALA A 18 17.97 3.37 -19.18
N LEU A 19 18.15 2.86 -17.95
CA LEU A 19 17.31 1.83 -17.37
C LEU A 19 15.91 2.43 -17.40
N ALA A 20 15.13 2.11 -18.42
CA ALA A 20 13.77 2.56 -18.55
C ALA A 20 13.04 2.04 -17.31
N ALA A 21 12.76 2.95 -16.37
CA ALA A 21 11.88 2.63 -15.27
C ALA A 21 10.58 2.12 -15.88
N PRO A 22 10.04 0.97 -15.42
CA PRO A 22 8.75 0.51 -15.90
C PRO A 22 7.76 1.65 -15.74
N ALA A 23 7.03 1.96 -16.81
CA ALA A 23 6.00 2.98 -16.79
C ALA A 23 5.01 2.63 -15.65
N PRO A 24 4.51 3.62 -14.90
CA PRO A 24 3.47 3.37 -13.92
C PRO A 24 2.29 2.70 -14.65
N SER A 25 1.90 1.51 -14.19
CA SER A 25 0.79 0.75 -14.75
C SER A 25 -0.42 1.66 -14.94
N GLU A 26 -0.84 1.89 -16.20
CA GLU A 26 -2.04 2.69 -16.48
C GLU A 26 -3.23 2.02 -15.78
N LEU A 27 -3.82 2.75 -14.83
CA LEU A 27 -4.99 2.32 -14.08
C LEU A 27 -6.12 2.01 -15.07
N SER A 28 -6.40 0.72 -15.28
CA SER A 28 -7.37 0.26 -16.26
C SER A 28 -8.79 0.46 -15.74
N GLN A 29 -9.65 1.12 -16.52
CA GLN A 29 -11.10 1.04 -16.32
C GLN A 29 -11.55 -0.38 -16.62
N ARG A 30 -11.80 -1.18 -15.58
CA ARG A 30 -12.17 -2.59 -15.72
C ARG A 30 -13.64 -2.70 -16.15
N GLY A 31 -13.88 -3.18 -17.38
CA GLY A 31 -15.22 -3.36 -17.94
C GLY A 31 -15.95 -4.62 -17.45
N ASP A 32 -15.31 -5.45 -16.61
CA ASP A 32 -15.87 -6.67 -16.03
C ASP A 32 -16.65 -6.42 -14.72
N GLY A 33 -16.66 -5.18 -14.22
CA GLY A 33 -17.33 -4.81 -12.97
C GLY A 33 -16.61 -5.30 -11.72
N SER A 34 -15.34 -5.72 -11.81
CA SER A 34 -14.49 -6.07 -10.67
C SER A 34 -13.70 -4.86 -10.17
N ALA A 35 -13.05 -5.03 -9.02
CA ALA A 35 -12.21 -3.98 -8.42
C ALA A 35 -10.82 -4.51 -8.09
N GLU A 36 -9.84 -3.63 -8.12
CA GLU A 36 -8.50 -3.95 -7.66
C GLU A 36 -7.80 -2.77 -6.99
N ILE A 37 -6.89 -3.12 -6.08
CA ILE A 37 -5.93 -2.19 -5.50
C ILE A 37 -4.53 -2.62 -5.94
N VAL A 38 -3.81 -1.70 -6.57
CA VAL A 38 -2.43 -1.88 -7.02
C VAL A 38 -1.49 -1.20 -6.02
N LEU A 39 -0.56 -1.96 -5.45
CA LEU A 39 0.43 -1.48 -4.50
C LEU A 39 1.81 -1.44 -5.16
N GLY A 40 2.32 -0.22 -5.39
CA GLY A 40 3.68 0.03 -5.85
C GLY A 40 4.65 -0.06 -4.67
N LEU A 41 5.48 -1.09 -4.64
CA LEU A 41 6.38 -1.38 -3.51
C LEU A 41 7.75 -0.72 -3.70
N PRO A 42 8.30 -0.06 -2.66
CA PRO A 42 9.66 0.44 -2.70
C PRO A 42 10.68 -0.71 -2.71
N ALA A 43 11.86 -0.48 -3.29
CA ALA A 43 12.95 -1.46 -3.27
C ALA A 43 13.33 -1.86 -1.84
N GLY A 44 13.71 -3.12 -1.64
CA GLY A 44 14.02 -3.65 -0.30
C GLY A 44 12.78 -3.87 0.55
N SER A 45 11.63 -4.10 -0.08
CA SER A 45 10.42 -4.53 0.62
C SER A 45 9.73 -5.69 -0.09
N ARG A 46 8.92 -6.44 0.66
CA ARG A 46 8.08 -7.53 0.16
C ARG A 46 6.66 -7.34 0.64
N MET A 47 5.69 -7.57 -0.23
CA MET A 47 4.29 -7.66 0.16
C MET A 47 3.81 -9.09 -0.01
N VAL A 48 3.02 -9.57 0.94
CA VAL A 48 2.46 -10.92 0.99
C VAL A 48 0.96 -10.83 1.26
N ASP A 49 0.16 -11.62 0.56
CA ASP A 49 -1.27 -11.72 0.85
C ASP A 49 -1.47 -12.34 2.25
N GLY A 50 -2.40 -11.80 3.04
CA GLY A 50 -2.73 -12.35 4.35
C GLY A 50 -3.41 -13.72 4.28
N ASP A 51 -4.13 -14.00 3.20
CA ASP A 51 -4.87 -15.26 3.00
C ASP A 51 -4.02 -16.35 2.35
N ASP A 52 -3.05 -15.96 1.52
CA ASP A 52 -2.07 -16.87 0.90
C ASP A 52 -0.65 -16.36 1.12
N THR A 53 -0.08 -16.74 2.28
CA THR A 53 1.27 -16.31 2.67
C THR A 53 2.39 -16.99 1.88
N SER A 54 2.06 -17.92 0.97
CA SER A 54 3.06 -18.63 0.15
C SER A 54 3.53 -17.78 -1.04
N VAL A 55 2.78 -16.75 -1.41
CA VAL A 55 3.06 -15.89 -2.56
C VAL A 55 3.40 -14.47 -2.08
N GLY A 56 4.62 -14.02 -2.38
CA GLY A 56 5.08 -12.66 -2.09
C GLY A 56 5.64 -11.96 -3.32
N VAL A 57 5.46 -10.64 -3.38
CA VAL A 57 6.03 -9.77 -4.42
C VAL A 57 7.12 -8.89 -3.82
N MET A 58 8.30 -8.89 -4.45
CA MET A 58 9.44 -8.08 -4.05
C MET A 58 9.42 -6.72 -4.78
N GLY A 59 9.49 -5.63 -4.02
CA GLY A 59 9.68 -4.28 -4.53
C GLY A 59 11.03 -4.11 -5.20
N GLY A 60 11.04 -3.45 -6.37
CA GLY A 60 12.23 -3.29 -7.22
C GLY A 60 12.30 -4.24 -8.42
N THR A 61 11.41 -5.23 -8.54
CA THR A 61 11.35 -6.12 -9.72
C THR A 61 10.48 -5.60 -10.87
N GLY A 62 10.02 -4.34 -10.79
CA GLY A 62 9.08 -3.75 -11.75
C GLY A 62 7.68 -4.39 -11.71
N LYS A 63 7.37 -5.16 -10.65
CA LYS A 63 6.07 -5.77 -10.43
C LYS A 63 5.35 -5.09 -9.28
N ASP A 64 4.11 -4.72 -9.52
CA ASP A 64 3.20 -4.25 -8.47
C ASP A 64 2.56 -5.46 -7.76
N PHE A 65 2.19 -5.28 -6.50
CA PHE A 65 1.33 -6.23 -5.80
C PHE A 65 -0.13 -5.87 -6.04
N ILE A 66 -0.95 -6.81 -6.51
CA ILE A 66 -2.32 -6.53 -6.93
C ILE A 66 -3.29 -7.33 -6.06
N LEU A 67 -4.16 -6.61 -5.35
CA LEU A 67 -5.30 -7.18 -4.62
C LEU A 67 -6.53 -7.06 -5.50
N GLN A 68 -7.17 -8.19 -5.79
CA GLN A 68 -8.36 -8.23 -6.64
C GLN A 68 -9.60 -8.63 -5.84
N TRP A 69 -10.71 -7.95 -6.11
CA TRP A 69 -12.04 -8.35 -5.70
C TRP A 69 -12.87 -8.66 -6.94
N PRO A 70 -13.22 -9.93 -7.16
CA PRO A 70 -14.02 -10.31 -8.29
C PRO A 70 -15.44 -9.79 -8.11
N LYS A 71 -16.16 -9.59 -9.22
CA LYS A 71 -17.51 -9.01 -9.22
C LYS A 71 -18.46 -9.75 -8.28
N GLU A 72 -18.38 -11.08 -8.20
CA GLU A 72 -19.24 -11.89 -7.32
C GLU A 72 -18.99 -11.60 -5.84
N THR A 73 -17.81 -11.09 -5.47
CA THR A 73 -17.55 -10.61 -4.12
C THR A 73 -18.22 -9.26 -3.93
N LEU A 74 -18.10 -8.34 -4.90
CA LEU A 74 -18.69 -7.00 -4.84
C LEU A 74 -20.22 -7.03 -4.79
N ASP A 75 -20.85 -7.87 -5.61
CA ASP A 75 -22.31 -8.04 -5.68
C ASP A 75 -22.91 -8.55 -4.35
N LYS A 76 -22.09 -9.12 -3.47
CA LYS A 76 -22.49 -9.61 -2.14
C LYS A 76 -22.27 -8.58 -1.03
N ILE A 77 -21.50 -7.53 -1.29
CA ILE A 77 -21.30 -6.43 -0.33
C ILE A 77 -22.61 -5.66 -0.28
N GLY A 78 -23.18 -5.49 0.93
CA GLY A 78 -24.39 -4.68 1.11
C GLY A 78 -24.19 -3.24 0.63
N ASN A 79 -25.27 -2.54 0.30
CA ASN A 79 -25.18 -1.14 -0.11
C ASN A 79 -24.53 -0.29 0.99
N ASN A 80 -23.55 0.53 0.61
CA ASN A 80 -22.75 1.38 1.51
C ASN A 80 -21.88 0.60 2.51
N GLU A 81 -21.68 -0.70 2.28
CA GLU A 81 -20.74 -1.51 3.06
C GLU A 81 -19.36 -1.54 2.38
N HIS A 82 -18.39 -2.08 3.11
CA HIS A 82 -17.02 -2.25 2.65
C HIS A 82 -16.57 -3.71 2.80
N THR A 83 -15.57 -4.08 2.01
CA THR A 83 -14.82 -5.34 2.20
C THR A 83 -13.33 -5.03 2.32
N GLU A 84 -12.61 -5.87 3.05
CA GLU A 84 -11.19 -5.71 3.36
C GLU A 84 -10.40 -6.97 3.02
N LYS A 85 -9.12 -6.79 2.66
CA LYS A 85 -8.11 -7.85 2.57
C LYS A 85 -6.89 -7.46 3.37
N ALA A 86 -6.39 -8.38 4.18
CA ALA A 86 -5.16 -8.19 4.95
C ALA A 86 -3.94 -8.47 4.08
N VAL A 87 -2.85 -7.75 4.33
CA VAL A 87 -1.55 -7.98 3.71
C VAL A 87 -0.43 -7.78 4.73
N TRP A 88 0.66 -8.49 4.54
CA TRP A 88 1.88 -8.31 5.30
C TRP A 88 2.92 -7.59 4.46
N TRP A 89 3.45 -6.49 5.00
CA TRP A 89 4.50 -5.71 4.38
C TRP A 89 5.80 -5.86 5.16
N ASP A 90 6.73 -6.58 4.58
CA ASP A 90 8.07 -6.76 5.12
C ASP A 90 9.01 -5.72 4.52
N VAL A 91 9.79 -5.07 5.38
CA VAL A 91 10.83 -4.13 4.97
C VAL A 91 12.18 -4.67 5.42
N PHE A 92 13.15 -4.70 4.51
CA PHE A 92 14.49 -5.24 4.74
C PHE A 92 15.52 -4.12 4.87
N GLU A 93 16.71 -4.47 5.37
CA GLU A 93 17.82 -3.53 5.54
C GLU A 93 18.29 -2.87 4.25
N SER A 94 18.28 -3.60 3.15
CA SER A 94 18.53 -3.09 1.80
C SER A 94 17.85 -4.00 0.77
N PRO A 95 17.78 -3.59 -0.50
CA PRO A 95 17.26 -4.43 -1.58
C PRO A 95 17.99 -5.78 -1.74
N GLU A 96 19.28 -5.85 -1.41
CA GLU A 96 20.08 -7.08 -1.53
C GLU A 96 20.14 -7.92 -0.24
N LYS A 97 19.63 -7.41 0.89
CA LYS A 97 19.69 -8.08 2.19
C LYS A 97 18.38 -8.79 2.52
N SER A 98 18.49 -9.99 3.08
CA SER A 98 17.34 -10.75 3.60
C SER A 98 17.02 -10.45 5.07
N VAL A 99 17.74 -9.51 5.69
CA VAL A 99 17.53 -9.14 7.10
C VAL A 99 16.33 -8.22 7.22
N MET A 100 15.30 -8.69 7.91
CA MET A 100 14.06 -7.95 8.12
C MET A 100 14.26 -6.85 9.15
N LYS A 101 13.84 -5.63 8.80
CA LYS A 101 13.75 -4.48 9.70
C LYS A 101 12.37 -4.44 10.35
N TRP A 102 11.33 -4.46 9.54
CA TRP A 102 9.95 -4.27 9.97
C TRP A 102 9.04 -5.31 9.32
N HIS A 103 8.07 -5.79 10.09
CA HIS A 103 6.96 -6.63 9.63
C HIS A 103 5.66 -5.93 9.95
N ILE A 104 4.98 -5.41 8.93
CA ILE A 104 3.89 -4.46 9.11
C ILE A 104 2.59 -5.09 8.62
N LYS A 105 1.57 -5.15 9.47
CA LYS A 105 0.23 -5.57 9.04
C LYS A 105 -0.51 -4.40 8.41
N CYS A 106 -1.05 -4.62 7.21
CA CYS A 106 -1.90 -3.65 6.54
C CYS A 106 -3.21 -4.27 6.06
N ARG A 107 -4.18 -3.43 5.72
CA ARG A 107 -5.44 -3.80 5.11
C ARG A 107 -5.76 -2.86 3.96
N ALA A 108 -6.19 -3.45 2.86
CA ALA A 108 -6.78 -2.74 1.75
C ALA A 108 -8.29 -2.91 1.82
N ARG A 109 -9.03 -1.84 1.54
CA ARG A 109 -10.50 -1.78 1.63
C ARG A 109 -11.06 -1.20 0.34
N ILE A 110 -12.20 -1.73 -0.09
CA ILE A 110 -13.03 -1.16 -1.17
C ILE A 110 -14.49 -1.07 -0.72
N SER A 111 -15.28 -0.15 -1.29
CA SER A 111 -16.74 -0.11 -1.09
C SER A 111 -17.53 -0.92 -2.10
N SER A 112 -18.78 -1.19 -1.74
CA SER A 112 -19.80 -1.84 -2.57
C SER A 112 -19.95 -1.26 -3.99
N ASN A 113 -19.66 0.04 -4.17
CA ASN A 113 -19.93 0.74 -5.43
C ASN A 113 -18.65 0.99 -6.26
N PHE A 114 -17.50 0.51 -5.81
CA PHE A 114 -16.24 0.66 -6.52
C PHE A 114 -15.97 -0.57 -7.40
N ALA A 115 -15.97 -0.35 -8.71
CA ALA A 115 -15.64 -1.37 -9.72
C ALA A 115 -14.62 -0.79 -10.71
N ASN A 116 -13.39 -0.56 -10.21
CA ASN A 116 -12.28 -0.01 -10.98
C ASN A 116 -10.93 -0.38 -10.33
N SER A 117 -9.83 0.12 -10.88
CA SER A 117 -8.48 0.01 -10.30
C SER A 117 -8.14 1.26 -9.50
N TYR A 118 -7.46 1.09 -8.35
CA TYR A 118 -6.87 2.19 -7.57
C TYR A 118 -5.42 1.87 -7.18
N ARG A 119 -4.51 2.83 -7.34
CA ARG A 119 -3.07 2.63 -7.06
C ARG A 119 -2.62 3.39 -5.80
N PHE A 120 -1.87 2.70 -4.94
CA PHE A 120 -1.10 3.32 -3.86
C PHE A 120 0.40 3.06 -4.09
N ASP A 121 1.20 4.13 -4.14
CA ASP A 121 2.66 4.02 -4.14
C ASP A 121 3.17 4.14 -2.71
N LEU A 122 3.76 3.06 -2.21
CA LEU A 122 4.25 2.96 -0.84
C LEU A 122 5.67 3.51 -0.73
N LEU A 123 6.00 4.12 0.41
CA LEU A 123 7.37 4.51 0.75
C LEU A 123 7.71 4.06 2.17
N THR A 124 8.98 3.76 2.44
CA THR A 124 9.42 3.33 3.77
C THR A 124 9.46 4.48 4.79
N THR A 125 9.62 5.72 4.35
CA THR A 125 9.70 6.91 5.22
C THR A 125 8.33 7.52 5.54
N ALA A 126 7.37 7.30 4.65
CA ALA A 126 5.97 7.61 4.84
C ALA A 126 5.22 6.47 4.15
N PRO A 127 4.49 5.61 4.89
CA PRO A 127 3.99 4.34 4.34
C PRO A 127 3.19 4.50 3.04
N TRP A 128 2.77 5.72 2.70
CA TRP A 128 2.23 6.08 1.39
C TRP A 128 2.66 7.50 0.96
N LYS A 129 3.04 7.69 -0.31
CA LYS A 129 3.29 9.03 -0.89
C LYS A 129 1.97 9.65 -1.34
N ASN A 130 1.64 10.86 -0.88
CA ASN A 130 0.51 11.66 -1.39
C ASN A 130 -0.89 11.02 -1.37
N SER A 131 -1.09 9.88 -0.69
CA SER A 131 -2.43 9.41 -0.38
C SER A 131 -2.88 10.14 0.87
N LYS A 132 -4.00 10.84 0.77
CA LYS A 132 -4.71 11.46 1.87
C LYS A 132 -4.76 10.53 3.11
N GLY A 133 -3.81 10.71 4.03
CA GLY A 133 -3.80 10.08 5.36
C GLY A 133 -4.88 10.65 6.29
N ASP A 134 -5.69 11.57 5.78
CA ASP A 134 -6.98 11.98 6.30
C ASP A 134 -7.87 12.27 5.07
N VAL A 135 -9.13 11.84 5.12
CA VAL A 135 -10.27 12.24 4.27
C VAL A 135 -10.63 11.37 3.04
N SER A 136 -11.76 10.65 3.20
CA SER A 136 -12.72 10.06 2.23
C SER A 136 -12.27 9.79 0.79
N SER A 137 -12.20 8.51 0.43
CA SER A 137 -12.79 8.09 -0.83
C SER A 137 -13.67 6.91 -0.48
N ASP A 138 -15.00 7.07 -0.59
CA ASP A 138 -15.92 5.97 -0.30
C ASP A 138 -15.53 4.74 -1.12
N ALA A 139 -14.90 4.93 -2.28
CA ALA A 139 -14.37 3.92 -3.20
C ALA A 139 -13.32 2.93 -2.62
N ALA A 140 -12.14 3.41 -2.19
CA ALA A 140 -11.01 2.55 -1.79
C ALA A 140 -10.12 3.18 -0.70
N ALA A 141 -9.46 2.33 0.12
CA ALA A 141 -8.52 2.74 1.16
C ALA A 141 -7.41 1.69 1.39
N PHE A 142 -6.27 2.13 1.91
CA PHE A 142 -5.18 1.26 2.37
C PHE A 142 -4.61 1.83 3.68
N GLY A 143 -4.43 0.97 4.68
CA GLY A 143 -3.94 1.39 6.00
C GLY A 143 -3.20 0.29 6.72
N CYS A 144 -2.20 0.65 7.54
CA CYS A 144 -1.43 -0.28 8.35
C CYS A 144 -1.75 -0.13 9.84
N PHE A 145 -1.49 -1.16 10.65
CA PHE A 145 -1.94 -1.25 12.04
C PHE A 145 -0.76 -1.47 12.98
N LEU A 146 -0.46 -0.47 13.82
CA LEU A 146 0.71 -0.52 14.70
C LEU A 146 0.65 -1.67 15.70
N GLY A 147 -0.52 -1.92 16.30
CA GLY A 147 -0.69 -2.96 17.32
C GLY A 147 -0.56 -4.39 16.80
N GLU A 148 -0.55 -4.57 15.47
CA GLU A 148 -0.39 -5.87 14.81
C GLU A 148 0.91 -5.93 13.99
N SER A 149 1.81 -4.95 14.17
CA SER A 149 3.09 -4.86 13.46
C SER A 149 4.25 -5.08 14.41
N GLU A 150 5.36 -5.61 13.88
CA GLU A 150 6.58 -5.89 14.63
C GLU A 150 7.75 -5.09 14.06
N CYS A 151 8.58 -4.56 14.97
CA CYS A 151 9.86 -3.96 14.62
C CYS A 151 10.99 -4.86 15.14
N TYR A 152 11.91 -5.21 14.25
CA TYR A 152 13.11 -5.99 14.58
C TYR A 152 14.36 -5.12 14.66
N SER A 153 14.48 -4.10 13.79
CA SER A 153 15.59 -3.14 13.81
C SER A 153 15.18 -1.79 13.23
N ASP A 154 15.96 -0.73 13.52
CA ASP A 154 15.70 0.66 13.08
C ASP A 154 14.32 1.16 13.53
N CYS A 155 13.95 0.90 14.79
CA CYS A 155 12.62 1.21 15.32
C CYS A 155 12.40 2.70 15.52
N GLU A 156 13.46 3.48 15.63
CA GLU A 156 13.44 4.94 15.63
C GLU A 156 12.91 5.54 14.33
N ASN A 157 13.09 4.83 13.21
CA ASN A 157 12.59 5.21 11.89
C ASN A 157 11.33 4.40 11.49
N PHE A 158 10.78 3.60 12.41
CA PHE A 158 9.55 2.87 12.17
C PHE A 158 8.45 3.86 11.78
N PRO A 159 7.70 3.62 10.69
CA PRO A 159 6.75 4.58 10.19
C PRO A 159 5.69 4.89 11.26
N ARG A 160 5.33 6.16 11.41
CA ARG A 160 4.24 6.56 12.31
C ARG A 160 2.91 6.11 11.73
N ILE A 161 2.48 4.92 12.12
CA ILE A 161 1.22 4.31 11.72
C ILE A 161 0.10 4.88 12.61
N LYS A 162 -0.80 5.68 12.03
CA LYS A 162 -1.90 6.35 12.74
C LYS A 162 -3.23 5.60 12.74
N TYR A 163 -3.35 4.44 12.08
CA TYR A 163 -4.63 3.75 11.98
C TYR A 163 -5.00 3.09 13.32
N VAL A 164 -5.57 3.89 14.21
CA VAL A 164 -6.36 3.42 15.35
C VAL A 164 -7.66 2.93 14.73
N SER A 165 -7.99 1.66 14.91
CA SER A 165 -9.30 1.13 14.56
C SER A 165 -10.35 2.11 15.07
N LEU A 166 -11.02 2.82 14.15
CA LEU A 166 -12.26 3.51 14.47
C LEU A 166 -13.27 2.40 14.76
N GLN A 167 -13.19 1.83 15.96
CA GLN A 167 -14.39 1.32 16.58
C GLN A 167 -15.33 2.50 16.63
N ILE A 168 -16.31 2.49 15.72
CA ILE A 168 -17.54 3.26 15.87
C ILE A 168 -18.13 2.74 17.18
N SER A 169 -17.72 3.35 18.29
CA SER A 169 -18.41 3.23 19.53
C SER A 169 -19.73 3.92 19.28
N ASN A 170 -20.77 3.10 19.06
CA ASN A 170 -22.13 3.51 19.30
C ASN A 170 -22.18 4.02 20.74
N ILE A 171 -21.93 5.31 20.93
CA ILE A 171 -22.37 6.01 22.13
C ILE A 171 -23.88 6.08 21.96
N SER A 172 -24.52 5.01 22.43
CA SER A 172 -25.87 5.05 22.92
C SER A 172 -25.95 6.26 23.86
N ASN A 173 -26.74 7.25 23.46
CA ASN A 173 -27.15 8.36 24.30
C ASN A 173 -28.12 7.80 25.37
N THR A 174 -27.62 7.02 26.30
CA THR A 174 -28.30 6.65 27.54
C THR A 174 -27.69 7.48 28.67
N GLY A 175 -28.15 8.71 28.80
CA GLY A 175 -27.58 9.62 29.78
C GLY A 175 -28.26 10.97 29.90
N LEU A 176 -29.59 11.02 30.04
CA LEU A 176 -30.25 12.16 30.65
C LEU A 176 -31.07 11.68 31.85
N ALA A 177 -30.62 12.19 33.00
CA ALA A 177 -30.92 11.81 34.38
C ALA A 177 -32.42 11.88 34.76
N PRO A 178 -32.83 11.19 35.84
CA PRO A 178 -34.19 11.26 36.37
C PRO A 178 -34.58 12.69 36.80
N ARG A 179 -35.80 13.11 36.45
CA ARG A 179 -36.39 14.38 36.92
C ARG A 179 -36.51 14.38 38.46
N PRO A 180 -36.14 15.47 39.15
CA PRO A 180 -36.40 15.61 40.58
C PRO A 180 -37.92 15.75 40.86
N PRO A 181 -38.36 15.46 42.10
CA PRO A 181 -39.77 15.42 42.46
C PRO A 181 -40.40 16.81 42.42
N ARG A 182 -41.69 16.80 42.13
CA ARG A 182 -42.60 17.94 42.02
C ARG A 182 -42.88 18.47 43.43
N GLU A 183 -42.52 19.72 43.72
CA GLU A 183 -43.00 20.43 44.91
C GLU A 183 -44.28 21.22 44.59
N ALA A 184 -45.27 21.01 45.47
CA ALA A 184 -46.56 21.70 45.70
C ALA A 184 -47.46 22.04 44.50
#